data_AF-A0A4Q3E2V2-F1
#
_entry.id   AF-A0A4Q3E2V2-F1
#
_cell.length_a   1.000
_cell.length_b   1.000
_cell.length_c   1.000
_cell.angle_alpha   90.00
_cell.angle_beta   90.00
_cell.angle_gamma   90.00
#
_symmetry.space_group_name_H-M   'P 1'
#
loop_
_entity.id
_entity.type
_entity.pdbx_description
1 polymer ?
#
loop_
_entity_poly.entity_id
_entity_poly.type
_entity_poly.pdbx_seq_one_letter_code
_entity_poly.pdbx_strand_id
1 'polypeptide(L)' 'LYPIRITRYPEFEVLNYDRWHICADACTFGRELKVPVYQFLKEPLIRKYGEEWFTALEDSVKGTE' A
#
# COMPACT_ATOMS: atom_id res chain seq x y z
N LEU A 1 -0.54 -10.37 -0.21
CA LEU A 1 -0.70 -8.96 0.19
C LEU A 1 -1.67 -8.92 1.35
N TYR A 2 -1.19 -9.22 2.54
CA TYR A 2 -1.93 -8.91 3.75
C TYR A 2 -1.23 -7.69 4.34
N PRO A 3 -1.92 -6.58 4.66
CA PRO A 3 -3.37 -6.40 4.84
C PRO A 3 -4.13 -5.75 3.64
N ILE A 4 -3.55 -5.55 2.46
CA ILE A 4 -4.30 -4.92 1.35
C ILE A 4 -5.08 -5.93 0.51
N ARG A 5 -6.41 -5.78 0.45
CA ARG A 5 -7.31 -6.47 -0.48
C ARG A 5 -7.52 -5.63 -1.73
N ILE A 6 -7.67 -6.29 -2.87
CA ILE A 6 -7.86 -5.62 -4.16
C ILE A 6 -9.25 -5.98 -4.68
N THR A 7 -10.08 -4.96 -4.85
CA THR A 7 -11.40 -5.07 -5.45
C THR A 7 -11.33 -4.57 -6.89
N ARG A 8 -11.66 -5.43 -7.85
CA ARG A 8 -11.62 -5.10 -9.28
C ARG A 8 -12.96 -4.52 -9.72
N TYR A 9 -12.93 -3.31 -10.25
CA TYR A 9 -14.04 -2.71 -10.98
C TYR A 9 -13.72 -2.71 -12.48
N PRO A 10 -14.71 -2.53 -13.36
CA PRO A 10 -14.50 -2.54 -14.81
C PRO A 10 -13.50 -1.47 -15.28
N GLU A 11 -13.42 -0.35 -14.57
CA GLU A 11 -12.61 0.83 -14.95
C GLU A 11 -11.33 0.99 -14.11
N PHE A 12 -11.28 0.43 -12.89
CA PHE A 12 -10.15 0.60 -11.98
C PHE A 12 -10.08 -0.51 -10.92
N GLU A 13 -8.92 -0.65 -10.28
CA GLU A 13 -8.75 -1.51 -9.10
C GLU A 13 -8.70 -0.66 -7.82
N VAL A 14 -9.49 -1.03 -6.82
CA VAL A 14 -9.46 -0.40 -5.49
C VAL A 14 -8.59 -1.23 -4.55
N LEU A 15 -7.58 -0.59 -3.97
CA LEU A 15 -6.73 -1.16 -2.94
C LEU A 15 -7.32 -0.83 -1.56
N ASN A 16 -8.03 -1.78 -0.97
CA ASN A 16 -8.63 -1.65 0.36
C ASN A 16 -7.70 -2.17 1.44
N TYR A 17 -7.42 -1.35 2.44
CA TYR A 17 -6.69 -1.79 3.63
C TYR A 17 -7.60 -2.56 4.58
N ASP A 18 -7.40 -3.87 4.69
CA ASP A 18 -8.14 -4.79 5.55
C ASP A 18 -7.68 -4.64 7.00
N ARG A 19 -8.50 -4.00 7.83
CA ARG A 19 -8.22 -3.82 9.27
C ARG A 19 -8.71 -5.03 10.04
N TRP A 20 -7.82 -5.99 10.29
CA TRP A 20 -8.11 -7.08 11.22
C TRP A 20 -7.40 -6.87 12.56
N HIS A 21 -7.92 -7.46 13.62
CA HIS A 21 -7.40 -7.32 14.99
C HIS A 21 -5.97 -7.87 15.11
N ILE A 22 -5.62 -8.87 14.31
CA ILE A 22 -4.26 -9.44 14.24
C ILE A 22 -3.25 -8.51 13.56
N CYS A 23 -3.71 -7.46 12.86
CA CYS A 23 -2.84 -6.45 12.28
C CYS A 23 -2.34 -5.44 13.33
N ALA A 24 -2.86 -5.46 14.56
CA ALA A 24 -2.60 -4.44 15.56
C ALA A 24 -1.11 -4.30 15.90
N ASP A 25 -0.38 -5.42 15.98
CA ASP A 25 1.05 -5.42 16.24
C ASP A 25 1.84 -4.84 15.07
N ALA A 26 1.51 -5.22 13.83
CA ALA A 26 2.12 -4.64 12.62
C ALA A 26 1.82 -3.15 12.47
N CYS A 27 0.61 -2.69 12.85
CA CYS A 27 0.23 -1.28 12.89
C CYS A 27 0.99 -0.50 13.98
N THR A 28 1.29 -1.14 15.10
CA THR A 28 2.04 -0.51 16.19
C THR A 28 3.51 -0.34 15.78
N PHE A 29 4.11 -1.39 15.21
CA PHE A 29 5.45 -1.32 14.64
C PHE A 29 5.56 -0.30 13.49
N GLY A 30 4.57 -0.26 12.60
CA GLY A 30 4.51 0.73 11.51
C GLY A 30 4.37 2.18 12.01
N ARG A 31 3.65 2.39 13.11
CA ARG A 31 3.55 3.72 13.76
C ARG A 31 4.87 4.18 14.38
N GLU A 32 5.64 3.27 14.97
CA GLU A 32 6.96 3.57 15.51
C GLU A 32 7.96 3.92 14.40
N LEU A 33 7.90 3.18 13.29
CA LEU A 33 8.74 3.43 12.12
C LEU A 33 8.36 4.69 11.34
N LYS A 34 7.14 5.22 11.51
CA LYS A 34 6.56 6.34 10.73
C LYS A 34 6.62 6.10 9.22
N VAL A 35 6.58 4.84 8.79
CA VAL A 35 6.62 4.47 7.37
C VAL A 35 5.20 4.36 6.82
N PRO A 36 4.87 5.04 5.70
CA PRO A 36 3.59 4.88 5.03
C PRO A 36 3.34 3.45 4.55
N VAL A 37 2.06 3.03 4.54
CA VAL A 37 1.67 1.66 4.15
C VAL A 37 2.07 1.31 2.71
N TYR A 38 2.03 2.27 1.78
CA TYR A 38 2.43 2.02 0.40
C TYR A 38 3.94 1.71 0.27
N GLN A 39 4.79 2.31 1.12
CA GLN A 39 6.23 2.02 1.15
C GLN A 39 6.50 0.64 1.75
N PHE A 40 5.76 0.27 2.80
CA PHE A 40 5.85 -1.08 3.39
C PHE A 40 5.46 -2.17 2.39
N LEU A 41 4.55 -1.87 1.47
CA LEU A 41 4.07 -2.78 0.44
C LEU A 41 4.75 -2.56 -0.92
N LYS A 42 5.95 -1.97 -0.94
CA LYS A 42 6.74 -1.72 -2.14
C LYS A 42 6.96 -2.99 -2.98
N GLU A 43 7.59 -4.01 -2.41
CA GLU A 43 7.84 -5.29 -3.11
C GLU A 43 6.59 -5.93 -3.71
N PRO A 44 5.49 -6.13 -2.95
CA PRO A 44 4.32 -6.77 -3.51
C PRO A 44 3.52 -5.88 -4.48
N LEU A 45 3.59 -4.55 -4.35
CA LEU A 45 3.00 -3.63 -5.34
C LEU A 45 3.80 -3.65 -6.65
N ILE A 46 5.13 -3.56 -6.58
CA ILE A 46 6.02 -3.68 -7.75
C ILE A 46 5.81 -5.02 -8.45
N ARG A 47 5.72 -6.12 -7.70
CA ARG A 47 5.48 -7.45 -8.28
C ARG A 47 4.15 -7.57 -9.03
N LYS A 48 3.12 -6.81 -8.61
CA LYS A 48 1.78 -6.87 -9.21
C LYS A 48 1.59 -5.86 -10.35
N TYR A 49 2.06 -4.62 -10.17
CA TYR A 49 1.79 -3.49 -11.05
C TYR A 49 3.01 -3.04 -11.87
N GLY A 50 4.21 -3.50 -11.50
CA GLY A 50 5.46 -3.07 -12.09
C GLY A 50 6.12 -1.92 -11.33
N GLU A 51 7.41 -1.76 -11.58
CA GLU A 51 8.25 -0.73 -10.94
C GLU A 51 7.90 0.68 -11.42
N GLU A 52 7.58 0.83 -12.70
CA GLU A 52 7.17 2.11 -13.30
C GLU A 52 5.90 2.66 -12.64
N TRP A 53 4.91 1.79 -12.41
CA TRP A 53 3.66 2.17 -11.73
C TRP A 53 3.92 2.59 -10.28
N PHE A 54 4.77 1.85 -9.56
CA PHE A 54 5.11 2.21 -8.17
C PHE A 54 5.86 3.53 -8.09
N THR A 55 6.75 3.80 -9.03
CA THR A 55 7.49 5.07 -9.10
C THR A 55 6.55 6.24 -9.35
N ALA A 56 5.58 6.10 -10.27
CA ALA A 56 4.55 7.10 -10.51
C ALA A 56 3.65 7.33 -9.27
N LEU A 57 3.32 6.26 -8.54
CA LEU A 57 2.62 6.37 -7.27
C LEU A 57 3.44 7.17 -6.24
N GLU A 58 4.72 6.86 -6.07
CA GLU A 58 5.60 7.59 -5.16
C GLU A 58 5.68 9.09 -5.49
N ASP A 59 5.78 9.42 -6.78
CA ASP A 59 5.82 10.80 -7.26
C ASP A 59 4.50 11.53 -6.97
N SER A 60 3.36 10.89 -7.27
CA SER A 60 2.03 11.45 -7.00
C SER A 60 1.77 11.73 -5.51
N VAL A 61 2.35 10.90 -4.62
CA VAL A 61 2.21 11.07 -3.17
C VAL A 61 3.15 12.14 -2.64
N LYS A 62 4.37 12.26 -3.21
CA LYS A 62 5.34 13.31 -2.83
C LYS A 62 4.92 14.71 -3.28
N GLY A 63 4.11 14.82 -4.34
CA GLY A 63 3.63 16.11 -4.88
C GLY A 63 2.54 16.83 -4.08
N THR A 64 2.16 16.32 -2.90
CA THR A 64 1.16 16.98 -2.03
C THR A 64 1.85 17.59 -0.80
N GLU A 65 2.46 18.76 -0.98
CA GLU A 65 2.86 19.67 0.12
C GLU A 65 1.88 20.85 0.20
#